data_AF-C9PP90-F1
#
_entry.id   AF-C9PP90-F1
#
_cell.length_a   1.000
_cell.length_b   1.000
_cell.length_c   1.000
_cell.angle_alpha   90.00
_cell.angle_beta   90.00
_cell.angle_gamma   90.00
#
_symmetry.space_group_name_H-M   'P 1'
#
loop_
_entity.id
_entity.type
_entity.pdbx_description
1 polymer ?
#
loop_
_entity_poly.entity_id
_entity_poly.type
_entity_poly.pdbx_seq_one_letter_code
_entity_poly.pdbx_strand_id
1 'polypeptide(L)'
;MSKLFLSSSFANVIDLFSEFMGELRGKKVAFIPTASKVEEVTFYVEAAKNMVDTYSTTLHLIPITNEQAIIVDADLVTIKTKIQG
;
A
#
# COMPACT_ATOMS: atom_id res chain seq x y z
N MET A 1 -3.63 -11.41 15.12
CA MET A 1 -2.81 -12.32 14.28
C MET A 1 -2.52 -11.58 12.98
N SER A 2 -1.25 -11.37 12.63
CA SER A 2 -0.89 -10.59 11.43
C SER A 2 -1.25 -11.35 10.15
N LYS A 3 -2.06 -10.75 9.28
CA LYS A 3 -2.38 -11.25 7.94
C LYS A 3 -1.45 -10.60 6.92
N LEU A 4 -0.75 -11.39 6.10
CA LEU A 4 0.20 -10.91 5.11
C LEU A 4 -0.16 -11.45 3.71
N PHE A 5 -0.22 -10.57 2.71
CA PHE A 5 -0.43 -10.89 1.30
C PHE A 5 0.80 -10.46 0.51
N LEU A 6 1.49 -11.41 -0.14
CA LEU A 6 2.70 -11.17 -0.91
C LEU A 6 2.41 -11.40 -2.39
N SER A 7 2.82 -10.48 -3.26
CA SER A 7 2.65 -10.59 -4.71
C SER A 7 3.83 -9.96 -5.43
N SER A 8 4.23 -10.57 -6.54
CA SER A 8 5.25 -10.03 -7.46
C SER A 8 4.69 -8.90 -8.35
N SER A 9 3.38 -8.91 -8.63
CA SER A 9 2.69 -7.90 -9.44
C SER A 9 1.24 -7.79 -8.96
N PHE A 10 0.94 -6.73 -8.21
CA PHE A 10 -0.37 -6.57 -7.58
C PHE A 10 -1.51 -6.48 -8.61
N ALA A 11 -1.29 -5.78 -9.73
CA ALA A 11 -2.29 -5.60 -10.78
C ALA A 11 -2.81 -6.92 -11.35
N ASN A 12 -1.97 -7.97 -11.39
CA ASN A 12 -2.34 -9.27 -11.93
C ASN A 12 -3.05 -10.19 -10.92
N VAL A 13 -3.14 -9.79 -9.64
CA VAL A 13 -3.69 -10.64 -8.56
C VAL A 13 -4.69 -9.91 -7.67
N ILE A 14 -5.28 -8.82 -8.18
CA ILE A 14 -6.21 -7.98 -7.41
C ILE A 14 -7.45 -8.75 -6.93
N ASP A 15 -7.91 -9.73 -7.70
CA ASP A 15 -9.02 -10.60 -7.33
C ASP A 15 -8.67 -11.47 -6.12
N LEU A 16 -7.45 -12.03 -6.10
CA LEU A 16 -6.95 -12.81 -4.96
C LEU A 16 -6.77 -11.95 -3.71
N PHE A 17 -6.37 -10.68 -3.88
CA PHE A 17 -6.31 -9.73 -2.77
C PHE A 17 -7.70 -9.44 -2.20
N SER A 18 -8.69 -9.26 -3.07
CA SER A 18 -10.08 -9.02 -2.67
C SER A 18 -10.65 -10.22 -1.91
N GLU A 19 -10.40 -11.44 -2.38
CA GLU A 19 -10.77 -12.68 -1.67
C GLU A 19 -10.08 -12.79 -0.31
N PHE A 20 -8.76 -12.52 -0.24
CA PHE A 20 -7.97 -12.58 0.99
C PHE A 20 -8.47 -11.60 2.07
N MET A 21 -8.86 -10.40 1.65
CA MET A 21 -9.29 -9.33 2.55
C MET A 21 -10.77 -9.42 2.93
N GLY A 22 -11.61 -10.00 2.06
CA GLY A 22 -13.06 -9.99 2.18
C GLY A 22 -13.64 -8.58 1.96
N GLU A 23 -14.52 -8.13 2.87
CA GLU A 23 -15.12 -6.79 2.80
C GLU A 23 -14.04 -5.69 2.90
N LEU A 24 -13.96 -4.83 1.88
CA LEU A 24 -12.95 -3.79 1.77
C LEU A 24 -13.43 -2.44 2.35
N ARG A 25 -14.74 -2.23 2.43
CA ARG A 25 -15.33 -0.95 2.84
C ARG A 25 -14.86 -0.55 4.24
N GLY A 26 -14.31 0.66 4.34
CA GLY A 26 -13.83 1.24 5.60
C GLY A 26 -12.45 0.77 6.05
N LYS A 27 -11.79 -0.13 5.31
CA LYS A 27 -10.39 -0.50 5.55
C LYS A 27 -9.44 0.58 5.02
N LYS A 28 -8.31 0.74 5.71
CA LYS A 28 -7.21 1.62 5.30
C LYS A 28 -6.10 0.77 4.71
N VAL A 29 -5.56 1.19 3.57
CA VAL A 29 -4.44 0.52 2.90
C VAL A 29 -3.33 1.54 2.74
N ALA A 30 -2.10 1.21 3.10
CA ALA A 30 -0.99 2.13 2.87
C ALA A 30 -0.27 1.77 1.57
N PHE A 31 -0.06 2.76 0.71
CA PHE A 31 0.63 2.58 -0.56
C PHE A 31 2.08 3.10 -0.45
N ILE A 32 3.07 2.24 -0.70
CA ILE A 32 4.49 2.55 -0.48
C ILE A 32 5.27 2.45 -1.80
N PRO A 33 5.29 3.51 -2.65
CA PRO A 33 5.98 3.50 -3.94
C PRO A 33 7.47 3.84 -3.83
N THR A 34 8.08 3.71 -2.65
CA THR A 34 9.47 4.14 -2.44
C THR A 34 10.46 3.33 -3.28
N ALA A 35 10.25 2.01 -3.43
CA ALA A 35 11.13 1.14 -4.21
C ALA A 35 11.24 1.58 -5.67
N SER A 36 10.17 2.11 -6.25
CA SER A 36 10.14 2.52 -7.65
C SER A 36 10.75 3.91 -7.94
N LYS A 37 11.22 4.64 -6.93
CA LYS A 37 11.81 5.99 -7.13
C LYS A 37 13.23 5.97 -7.68
N VAL A 38 13.92 4.83 -7.57
CA VAL A 38 15.31 4.66 -8.02
C VAL A 38 15.42 3.84 -9.32
N GLU A 39 14.27 3.51 -9.91
CA GLU A 39 14.19 2.69 -11.12
C GLU A 39 13.84 3.58 -12.32
N GLU A 40 14.56 3.42 -13.43
CA GLU A 40 14.29 4.16 -14.68
C GLU A 40 12.98 3.72 -15.34
N VAL A 41 12.54 2.51 -15.01
CA VAL A 41 11.29 1.93 -15.49
C VAL A 41 10.26 2.09 -14.36
N THR A 42 9.16 2.80 -14.61
CA THR A 42 8.17 3.14 -13.56
C THR A 42 6.74 2.80 -13.94
N PHE A 43 6.50 1.95 -14.92
CA PHE A 43 5.14 1.62 -15.39
C PHE A 43 4.25 1.05 -14.27
N TYR A 44 4.84 0.35 -13.30
CA TYR A 44 4.15 -0.15 -12.10
C TYR A 44 3.71 0.97 -11.15
N VAL A 45 4.39 2.12 -11.14
CA VAL A 45 3.98 3.30 -10.36
C VAL A 45 2.71 3.88 -10.90
N GLU A 46 2.61 3.97 -12.23
CA GLU A 46 1.43 4.48 -12.90
C GLU A 46 0.24 3.51 -12.78
N ALA A 47 0.49 2.20 -12.92
CA ALA A 47 -0.50 1.18 -12.61
C ALA A 47 -1.01 1.27 -11.17
N ALA A 48 -0.10 1.49 -10.21
CA ALA A 48 -0.48 1.64 -8.83
C ALA A 48 -1.19 2.96 -8.52
N LYS A 49 -0.85 4.07 -9.19
CA LYS A 49 -1.61 5.33 -9.14
C LYS A 49 -3.03 5.15 -9.69
N ASN A 50 -3.18 4.53 -10.85
CA ASN A 50 -4.48 4.22 -11.44
C ASN A 50 -5.33 3.35 -10.51
N MET A 51 -4.69 2.42 -9.83
CA MET A 51 -5.33 1.60 -8.82
C MET A 51 -5.75 2.44 -7.61
N VAL A 52 -4.90 3.37 -7.15
CA VAL A 52 -5.30 4.32 -6.11
C VAL A 52 -6.52 5.11 -6.55
N ASP A 53 -6.51 5.71 -7.74
CA ASP A 53 -7.64 6.50 -8.24
C ASP A 53 -8.92 5.67 -8.36
N THR A 54 -8.81 4.42 -8.83
CA THR A 54 -9.95 3.50 -9.00
C THR A 54 -10.58 3.11 -7.66
N TYR A 55 -9.75 2.85 -6.64
CA TYR A 55 -10.22 2.29 -5.38
C TYR A 55 -10.28 3.28 -4.22
N SER A 56 -9.82 4.52 -4.36
CA SER A 56 -9.75 5.53 -3.27
C SER A 56 -11.09 5.83 -2.60
N THR A 57 -12.20 5.66 -3.32
CA THR A 57 -13.56 5.84 -2.79
C THR A 57 -14.04 4.67 -1.92
N THR A 58 -13.44 3.50 -2.11
CA THR A 58 -13.84 2.23 -1.48
C THR A 58 -12.82 1.77 -0.42
N LEU A 59 -11.53 2.06 -0.68
CA LEU A 59 -10.37 1.79 0.15
C LEU A 59 -9.71 3.11 0.53
N HIS A 60 -9.52 3.33 1.82
CA HIS A 60 -8.86 4.54 2.30
C HIS A 60 -7.33 4.39 2.17
N LEU A 61 -6.83 4.71 0.97
CA LEU A 61 -5.43 4.56 0.58
C LEU A 61 -4.57 5.72 1.12
N ILE A 62 -3.53 5.43 1.90
CA ILE A 62 -2.62 6.42 2.48
C ILE A 62 -1.21 6.21 1.89
N PRO A 63 -0.72 7.11 1.02
CA PRO A 63 0.66 7.05 0.56
C PRO A 63 1.62 7.40 1.71
N ILE A 64 2.79 6.75 1.78
CA ILE A 64 3.89 7.17 2.66
C ILE A 64 5.12 7.59 1.84
N THR A 65 5.92 8.51 2.37
CA THR A 65 7.15 9.00 1.74
C THR A 65 8.40 8.20 2.15
N ASN A 66 9.57 8.54 1.60
CA ASN A 66 10.84 7.85 1.92
C ASN A 66 11.31 8.13 3.35
N GLU A 67 10.78 9.20 3.93
CA GLU A 67 11.05 9.64 5.29
C GLU A 67 10.06 9.02 6.26
N GLN A 68 9.11 8.20 5.81
CA GLN A 68 8.06 7.63 6.63
C GLN A 68 8.15 6.11 6.72
N ALA A 69 7.85 5.56 7.89
CA ALA A 69 7.79 4.13 8.16
C ALA A 69 6.43 3.76 8.77
N ILE A 70 5.89 2.62 8.35
CA ILE A 70 4.75 1.99 9.02
C ILE A 70 5.29 0.99 10.02
N ILE A 71 4.92 1.17 11.28
CA ILE A 71 5.23 0.26 12.37
C ILE A 71 3.95 -0.50 12.69
N VAL A 72 4.03 -1.83 12.60
CA VAL A 72 2.95 -2.75 12.98
C VAL A 72 3.41 -3.52 14.20
N ASP A 73 2.77 -3.26 15.34
CA ASP A 73 2.99 -3.97 16.60
C ASP A 73 1.67 -4.57 17.08
N ALA A 74 1.54 -5.89 16.96
CA ALA A 74 0.28 -6.61 17.11
C ALA A 74 -0.85 -5.98 16.26
N ASP A 75 -1.82 -5.32 16.92
CA ASP A 75 -2.96 -4.67 16.27
C ASP A 75 -2.78 -3.14 16.13
N LEU A 76 -1.66 -2.59 16.62
CA LEU A 76 -1.33 -1.18 16.51
C LEU A 76 -0.56 -0.89 15.22
N VAL A 77 -1.12 -0.01 14.40
CA VAL A 77 -0.47 0.51 13.18
C VAL A 77 -0.15 1.99 13.39
N THR A 78 1.13 2.37 13.31
CA THR A 78 1.57 3.77 13.40
C THR A 78 2.42 4.17 12.20
N ILE A 79 2.25 5.39 11.72
CA ILE A 79 3.13 6.00 10.72
C ILE A 79 4.07 6.94 11.47
N LYS A 80 5.38 6.69 11.39
CA LYS A 80 6.41 7.59 11.93
C LYS A 80 7.16 8.27 10.80
N THR A 81 7.41 9.57 10.95
CA THR A 81 8.29 10.33 10.07
C THR A 81 9.67 10.45 10.72
N LYS A 82 10.72 10.22 9.95
CA LYS A 82 12.11 10.45 10.34
C LYS A 82 12.28 11.95 10.62
N ILE A 83 12.55 12.30 11.86
CA ILE A 83 12.92 13.67 12.25
C ILE A 83 14.41 13.83 11.94
N GLN A 84 14.77 14.80 11.10
CA GLN A 84 16.17 15.18 10.90
C GLN A 84 16.64 15.94 12.16
N GLY A 85 17.74 15.47 12.74
CA GLY A 85 18.49 16.19 13.77
C GLY A 85 19.58 17.04 13.15
#